data_AF-A0ABD5LTK7-F1
#
_entry.id   AF-A0ABD5LTK7-F1
#
_cell.length_a   1.000
_cell.length_b   1.000
_cell.length_c   1.000
_cell.angle_alpha   90.00
_cell.angle_beta   90.00
_cell.angle_gamma   90.00
#
_symmetry.space_group_name_H-M   'P 1'
#
loop_
_entity.id
_entity.type
_entity.pdbx_description
1 polymer ?
#
loop_
_entity_poly.entity_id
_entity_poly.type
_entity_poly.pdbx_seq_one_letter_code
_entity_poly.pdbx_strand_id
1 'polypeptide(L)'
;MATQLAQAGNHLLTELVMEIKSGNLRRCEALGLTDNEIRLLNSLTIEDLHYLSQSPVSIITCQIHRENLRLLLTRAKEVHRQNQMIERCLRLGASIDLLNQYFGMTSLEVSARRRLSGIREMLAVHSGCQMCSKRNYGIAGKRRACRSRMIRIVFRSWCPVPKNECLSDHGMEFGSGMAPGRHTEFS
;
A
#
# COMPACT_ATOMS: atom_id res chain seq x y z
N MET A 1 28.95 -1.71 15.67
CA MET A 1 27.57 -1.18 15.56
C MET A 1 27.51 0.26 16.06
N ALA A 2 27.92 0.57 17.29
CA ALA A 2 27.94 1.96 17.80
C ALA A 2 28.79 2.92 16.94
N THR A 3 29.94 2.46 16.45
CA THR A 3 30.82 3.24 15.56
C THR A 3 30.21 3.59 14.21
N GLN A 4 29.34 2.73 13.66
CA GLN A 4 28.66 2.99 12.38
C GLN A 4 27.60 4.09 12.52
N LEU A 5 26.88 4.12 13.66
CA LEU A 5 25.92 5.20 13.96
C LEU A 5 26.62 6.52 14.27
N ALA A 6 27.79 6.49 14.91
CA ALA A 6 28.60 7.70 15.11
C ALA A 6 29.08 8.26 13.77
N GLN A 7 29.64 7.42 12.88
CA GLN A 7 30.07 7.83 11.54
C GLN A 7 28.91 8.39 10.70
N ALA A 8 27.75 7.73 10.71
CA ALA A 8 26.55 8.20 10.02
C ALA A 8 26.05 9.54 10.60
N GLY A 9 26.10 9.70 11.92
CA GLY A 9 25.78 10.95 12.61
C GLY A 9 26.68 12.10 12.18
N ASN A 10 27.98 11.85 12.07
CA ASN A 10 28.96 12.87 11.67
C ASN A 10 28.80 13.29 10.21
N HIS A 11 28.46 12.34 9.33
CA HIS A 11 28.12 12.66 7.95
C HIS A 11 26.85 13.52 7.87
N LEU A 12 25.80 13.15 8.60
CA LEU A 12 24.56 13.93 8.67
C LEU A 12 24.81 15.35 9.21
N LEU A 13 25.61 15.50 10.26
CA LEU A 13 25.96 16.81 10.82
C LEU A 13 26.67 17.68 9.78
N THR A 14 27.59 17.09 9.01
CA THR A 14 28.31 17.81 7.95
C THR A 14 27.35 18.23 6.82
N GLU A 15 26.44 17.35 6.41
CA GLU A 15 25.40 17.66 5.42
C GLU A 15 24.51 18.80 5.91
N LEU A 16 24.08 18.76 7.18
CA LEU A 16 23.27 19.82 7.80
C LEU A 16 24.00 21.17 7.80
N VAL A 17 25.28 21.21 8.17
CA VAL A 17 26.06 22.44 8.16
C VAL A 17 26.19 22.98 6.73
N MET A 18 26.40 22.11 5.73
CA MET A 18 26.44 22.52 4.32
C MET A 18 25.10 23.09 3.84
N GLU A 19 23.97 22.48 4.21
CA GLU A 19 22.63 22.97 3.88
C GLU A 19 22.32 24.32 4.54
N ILE A 20 22.81 24.55 5.76
CA ILE A 20 22.69 25.84 6.44
C ILE A 20 23.53 26.90 5.70
N LYS A 21 24.76 26.56 5.30
CA LYS A 21 25.63 27.45 4.52
C LYS A 21 25.09 27.75 3.13
N SER A 22 24.33 26.83 2.52
CA SER A 22 23.64 27.05 1.24
C SER A 22 22.33 27.83 1.36
N GLY A 23 21.87 28.13 2.58
CA GLY A 23 20.66 28.91 2.84
C GLY A 23 19.36 28.10 2.90
N ASN A 24 19.42 26.77 2.94
CA ASN A 24 18.24 25.89 2.96
C ASN A 24 17.69 25.66 4.39
N LEU A 25 17.36 26.75 5.09
CA LEU A 25 16.93 26.68 6.49
C LEU A 25 15.60 25.92 6.69
N ARG A 26 14.67 26.02 5.73
CA ARG A 26 13.36 25.32 5.79
C ARG A 26 13.52 23.80 5.86
N ARG A 27 14.57 23.25 5.24
CA ARG A 27 14.86 21.81 5.28
C ARG A 27 15.40 21.41 6.66
N CYS A 28 16.19 22.27 7.29
CA CYS A 28 16.71 22.05 8.64
C CYS A 28 15.58 22.07 9.69
N GLU A 29 14.63 23.00 9.56
CA GLU A 29 13.41 23.05 10.40
C GLU A 29 12.55 21.80 10.22
N ALA A 30 12.39 21.31 8.99
CA ALA A 30 11.64 20.09 8.71
C ALA A 30 12.30 18.82 9.31
N LEU A 31 13.61 18.86 9.55
CA LEU A 31 14.34 17.82 10.27
C LEU A 31 14.20 17.93 11.80
N GLY A 32 13.53 18.98 12.29
CA GLY A 32 13.27 19.20 13.71
C GLY A 32 14.32 20.06 14.42
N LEU A 33 15.22 20.72 13.68
CA LEU A 33 16.16 21.67 14.28
C LEU A 33 15.45 22.97 14.65
N THR A 34 15.74 23.46 15.86
CA THR A 34 15.30 24.77 16.32
C THR A 34 16.17 25.90 15.76
N ASP A 35 15.63 27.11 15.69
CA ASP A 35 16.38 28.30 15.24
C ASP A 35 17.71 28.50 15.98
N ASN A 36 17.73 28.18 17.28
CA ASN A 36 18.92 28.29 18.12
C ASN A 36 20.00 27.28 17.70
N GLU A 37 19.61 26.03 17.43
CA GLU A 37 20.52 24.98 16.96
C GLU A 37 21.07 25.31 15.57
N ILE A 38 20.23 25.83 14.67
CA ILE A 38 20.65 26.27 13.33
C ILE A 38 21.71 27.38 13.42
N ARG A 39 21.50 28.37 14.31
CA ARG A 39 22.48 29.45 14.53
C ARG A 39 23.80 28.91 15.08
N LEU A 40 23.73 27.99 16.05
CA LEU A 40 24.91 27.36 16.65
C LEU A 40 25.71 26.57 15.61
N LEU A 41 25.02 25.78 14.78
CA LEU A 41 25.63 25.04 13.67
C LEU A 41 26.25 25.97 12.62
N ASN A 42 25.65 27.13 12.34
CA ASN A 42 26.23 28.10 11.42
C ASN A 42 27.51 28.76 11.95
N SER A 43 27.64 28.91 13.27
CA SER A 43 28.83 29.47 13.92
C SER A 43 29.98 28.47 14.13
N LEU A 44 29.79 27.19 13.82
CA LEU A 44 30.84 26.18 13.96
C LEU A 44 32.04 26.49 13.05
N THR A 45 33.24 26.33 13.61
CA THR A 45 34.49 26.41 12.86
C THR A 45 34.90 25.04 12.32
N ILE A 46 35.92 25.02 11.45
CA ILE A 46 36.49 23.76 10.93
C ILE A 46 37.08 22.91 12.06
N GLU A 47 37.64 23.56 13.09
CA GLU A 47 38.22 22.88 14.26
C GLU A 47 37.12 22.19 15.10
N ASP A 48 36.00 22.87 15.32
CA ASP A 48 34.85 22.28 16.02
C ASP A 48 34.27 21.09 15.25
N LEU A 49 34.16 21.20 13.92
CA LEU A 49 33.71 20.10 13.07
C LEU A 49 34.67 18.91 13.11
N HIS A 50 35.98 19.16 13.13
CA HIS A 50 36.98 18.11 13.26
C HIS A 50 36.88 17.40 14.61
N TYR A 51 36.69 18.16 15.70
CA TYR A 51 36.47 17.60 17.03
C TYR A 51 35.20 16.73 17.08
N LEU A 52 34.08 17.21 16.52
CA LEU A 52 32.83 16.46 16.45
C LEU A 52 32.98 15.18 15.60
N SER A 53 33.73 15.24 14.50
CA SER A 53 33.99 14.10 13.61
C SER A 53 34.77 12.97 14.30
N GLN A 54 35.65 13.31 15.24
CA GLN A 54 36.44 12.35 16.02
C GLN A 54 35.69 11.80 17.25
N SER A 55 34.54 12.38 17.59
CA SER A 55 33.75 11.96 18.74
C SER A 55 33.14 10.55 18.52
N PRO A 56 33.23 9.64 19.50
CA PRO A 56 32.58 8.34 19.44
C PRO A 56 31.08 8.42 19.78
N VAL A 57 30.57 9.60 20.15
CA VAL A 57 29.17 9.81 20.54
C VAL A 57 28.32 10.02 19.30
N SER A 58 27.31 9.18 19.11
CA SER A 58 26.35 9.37 18.01
C SER A 58 25.27 10.38 18.41
N ILE A 59 25.02 11.35 17.53
CA ILE A 59 23.90 12.29 17.60
C ILE A 59 22.59 11.59 17.22
N ILE A 60 22.66 10.46 16.51
CA ILE A 60 21.51 9.73 16.00
C ILE A 60 21.19 8.56 16.92
N THR A 61 19.95 8.54 17.43
CA THR A 61 19.41 7.38 18.13
C THR A 61 18.54 6.56 17.17
N CYS A 62 19.01 5.37 16.77
CA CYS A 62 18.22 4.46 15.95
C CYS A 62 17.50 3.44 16.84
N GLN A 63 16.17 3.52 16.91
CA GLN A 63 15.33 2.55 17.61
C GLN A 63 14.31 1.97 16.63
N ILE A 64 14.30 0.65 16.50
CA ILE A 64 13.34 -0.04 15.64
C ILE A 64 12.08 -0.32 16.48
N HIS A 65 11.00 0.42 16.21
CA HIS A 65 9.70 0.17 16.81
C HIS A 65 9.10 -1.14 16.27
N ARG A 66 9.29 -2.24 17.00
CA ARG A 66 8.91 -3.60 16.57
C ARG A 66 7.42 -3.74 16.26
N GLU A 67 6.56 -3.09 17.04
CA GLU A 67 5.10 -3.14 16.83
C GLU A 67 4.69 -2.43 15.55
N ASN A 68 5.21 -1.22 15.30
CA ASN A 68 4.96 -0.51 14.05
C ASN A 68 5.51 -1.27 12.84
N LEU A 69 6.70 -1.86 12.97
CA LEU A 69 7.28 -2.70 11.92
C LEU A 69 6.38 -3.91 11.61
N ARG A 70 5.92 -4.63 12.64
CA ARG A 70 4.99 -5.77 12.47
C ARG A 70 3.69 -5.35 11.83
N LEU A 71 3.12 -4.21 12.25
CA LEU A 71 1.90 -3.67 11.68
C LEU A 71 2.10 -3.34 10.20
N LEU A 72 3.17 -2.60 9.86
CA LEU A 72 3.49 -2.24 8.47
C LEU A 72 3.69 -3.47 7.59
N LEU A 73 4.43 -4.48 8.07
CA LEU A 73 4.63 -5.74 7.34
C LEU A 73 3.31 -6.47 7.12
N THR A 74 2.42 -6.50 8.12
CA THR A 74 1.11 -7.14 8.02
C THR A 74 0.22 -6.40 7.02
N ARG A 75 0.20 -5.06 7.08
CA ARG A 75 -0.54 -4.22 6.15
C ARG A 75 -0.03 -4.37 4.71
N ALA A 76 1.29 -4.39 4.51
CA ALA A 76 1.89 -4.62 3.20
C ALA A 76 1.46 -5.96 2.60
N LYS A 77 1.44 -7.04 3.41
CA LYS A 77 0.96 -8.35 2.98
C LYS A 77 -0.52 -8.34 2.60
N GLU A 78 -1.36 -7.67 3.38
CA GLU A 78 -2.80 -7.60 3.09
C GLU A 78 -3.09 -6.80 1.82
N VAL A 79 -2.47 -5.64 1.66
CA VAL A 79 -2.58 -4.83 0.43
C VAL A 79 -2.09 -5.61 -0.78
N HIS A 80 -0.98 -6.35 -0.64
CA HIS A 80 -0.47 -7.20 -1.71
C HIS A 80 -1.47 -8.31 -2.08
N ARG A 81 -2.04 -9.01 -1.09
CA ARG A 81 -3.06 -10.04 -1.30
C ARG A 81 -4.31 -9.49 -2.00
N GLN A 82 -4.79 -8.33 -1.55
CA GLN A 82 -5.93 -7.65 -2.17
C GLN A 82 -5.65 -7.29 -3.63
N ASN A 83 -4.47 -6.74 -3.94
CA ASN A 83 -4.07 -6.43 -5.31
C ASN A 83 -3.98 -7.68 -6.20
N GLN A 84 -3.42 -8.79 -5.69
CA GLN A 84 -3.41 -10.06 -6.42
C GLN A 84 -4.82 -10.56 -6.72
N MET A 85 -5.76 -10.42 -5.78
CA MET A 85 -7.16 -10.78 -5.99
C MET A 85 -7.81 -9.90 -7.07
N ILE A 86 -7.56 -8.60 -7.06
CA ILE A 86 -8.04 -7.68 -8.09
C ILE A 86 -7.52 -8.10 -9.46
N GLU A 87 -6.21 -8.33 -9.60
CA GLU A 87 -5.60 -8.80 -10.86
C GLU A 87 -6.22 -10.10 -11.35
N ARG A 88 -6.47 -11.05 -10.44
CA ARG A 88 -7.15 -12.30 -10.77
C ARG A 88 -8.58 -12.06 -11.25
N CYS A 89 -9.34 -11.19 -10.59
CA CYS A 89 -10.69 -10.84 -11.00
C CYS A 89 -10.71 -10.17 -12.37
N LEU A 90 -9.76 -9.27 -12.63
CA LEU A 90 -9.60 -8.62 -13.93
C LEU A 90 -9.32 -9.65 -15.04
N ARG A 91 -8.37 -10.59 -14.83
CA ARG A 91 -8.08 -11.67 -15.79
C ARG A 91 -9.28 -12.57 -16.07
N LEU A 92 -10.15 -12.76 -15.09
CA LEU A 92 -11.38 -13.55 -15.25
C LEU A 92 -12.54 -12.77 -15.90
N GLY A 93 -12.33 -11.50 -16.25
CA GLY A 93 -13.34 -10.65 -16.88
C GLY A 93 -14.41 -10.17 -15.91
N ALA A 94 -14.04 -9.85 -14.67
CA ALA A 94 -14.94 -9.26 -13.68
C ALA A 94 -15.63 -8.01 -14.20
N SER A 95 -16.94 -7.87 -13.96
CA SER A 95 -17.67 -6.65 -14.33
C SER A 95 -17.22 -5.47 -13.47
N ILE A 96 -17.28 -4.26 -14.04
CA ILE A 96 -16.93 -3.01 -13.34
C ILE A 96 -17.79 -2.84 -12.10
N ASP A 97 -19.10 -3.10 -12.18
CA ASP A 97 -20.02 -3.02 -11.04
C ASP A 97 -19.61 -3.92 -9.87
N LEU A 98 -19.03 -5.09 -10.16
CA LEU A 98 -18.60 -6.03 -9.13
C LEU A 98 -17.30 -5.54 -8.48
N LEU A 99 -16.35 -5.06 -9.28
CA LEU A 99 -15.11 -4.51 -8.74
C LEU A 99 -15.36 -3.23 -7.92
N ASN A 100 -16.34 -2.42 -8.31
CA ASN A 100 -16.80 -1.30 -7.52
C ASN A 100 -17.43 -1.77 -6.19
N GLN A 101 -18.36 -2.73 -6.23
CA GLN A 101 -19.03 -3.21 -5.02
C GLN A 101 -18.08 -3.87 -4.00
N TYR A 102 -17.08 -4.64 -4.45
CA TYR A 102 -16.20 -5.41 -3.57
C TYR A 102 -14.85 -4.75 -3.27
N PHE A 103 -14.33 -3.92 -4.18
CA PHE A 103 -13.01 -3.30 -4.04
C PHE A 103 -13.05 -1.77 -4.11
N GLY A 104 -14.23 -1.16 -4.25
CA GLY A 104 -14.40 0.30 -4.34
C GLY A 104 -13.83 0.92 -5.63
N MET A 105 -13.48 0.10 -6.62
CA MET A 105 -12.81 0.59 -7.83
C MET A 105 -13.76 1.32 -8.78
N THR A 106 -13.31 2.45 -9.29
CA THR A 106 -13.99 3.22 -10.34
C THR A 106 -13.83 2.57 -11.72
N SER A 107 -14.72 2.93 -12.66
CA SER A 107 -14.62 2.46 -14.05
C SER A 107 -13.30 2.86 -14.72
N LEU A 108 -12.78 4.04 -14.38
CA LEU A 108 -11.50 4.55 -14.86
C LEU A 108 -10.33 3.68 -14.39
N GLU A 109 -10.26 3.40 -13.09
CA GLU A 109 -9.21 2.54 -12.50
C GLU A 109 -9.25 1.13 -13.06
N VAL A 110 -10.44 0.55 -13.25
CA VAL A 110 -10.60 -0.78 -13.85
C VAL A 110 -10.10 -0.79 -15.29
N SER A 111 -10.43 0.24 -16.08
CA SER A 111 -10.00 0.34 -17.48
C SER A 111 -8.48 0.51 -17.58
N ALA A 112 -7.91 1.40 -16.77
CA ALA A 112 -6.46 1.60 -16.69
C ALA A 112 -5.71 0.32 -16.30
N ARG A 113 -6.16 -0.40 -15.25
CA ARG A 113 -5.53 -1.65 -14.85
C ARG A 113 -5.63 -2.74 -15.92
N ARG A 114 -6.77 -2.88 -16.62
CA ARG A 114 -6.88 -3.84 -17.73
C ARG A 114 -5.91 -3.55 -18.86
N ARG A 115 -5.77 -2.27 -19.23
CA ARG A 115 -4.83 -1.81 -20.25
C ARG A 115 -3.39 -2.16 -19.85
N LEU A 116 -3.02 -1.92 -18.60
CA LEU A 116 -1.69 -2.24 -18.07
C LEU A 116 -1.42 -3.76 -17.96
N SER A 117 -2.42 -4.54 -17.56
CA SER A 117 -2.30 -5.99 -17.41
C SER A 117 -2.32 -6.75 -18.74
N GLY A 118 -2.34 -6.05 -19.88
CA GLY A 118 -2.35 -6.64 -21.22
C GLY A 118 -3.58 -7.49 -21.51
N ILE A 119 -4.62 -7.39 -20.67
CA ILE A 119 -5.92 -8.00 -20.90
C ILE A 119 -6.53 -7.17 -22.01
N ARG A 120 -6.29 -7.60 -23.25
CA ARG A 120 -6.67 -6.89 -24.48
C ARG A 120 -8.01 -6.21 -24.24
N GLU A 121 -8.00 -4.89 -24.32
CA GLU A 121 -9.18 -4.06 -24.48
C GLU A 121 -9.91 -4.52 -25.74
N MET A 122 -10.65 -5.63 -25.63
CA MET A 122 -11.86 -5.76 -26.40
C MET A 122 -12.80 -4.81 -25.68
N LEU A 123 -12.91 -3.60 -26.24
CA LEU A 123 -13.97 -2.63 -25.97
C LEU A 123 -15.20 -3.35 -25.41
N ALA A 124 -15.70 -2.85 -24.30
CA ALA A 124 -16.94 -3.30 -23.69
C ALA A 124 -18.12 -3.12 -24.65
N VAL A 125 -18.23 -4.02 -25.62
CA VAL A 125 -19.47 -4.39 -26.27
C VAL A 125 -19.77 -5.78 -25.73
N HIS A 126 -21.05 -6.06 -25.51
CA HIS A 126 -21.61 -7.23 -24.86
C HIS A 126 -21.36 -8.57 -25.60
N SER A 127 -20.24 -8.76 -26.28
CA SER A 127 -20.03 -9.81 -27.29
C SER A 127 -18.91 -10.80 -26.98
N GLY A 128 -18.50 -10.99 -25.73
CA GLY A 128 -17.37 -11.92 -25.50
C GLY A 128 -16.97 -12.27 -24.08
N CYS A 129 -17.88 -12.34 -23.11
CA CYS A 129 -17.52 -13.00 -21.86
C CYS A 129 -17.30 -14.50 -22.13
N GLN A 130 -16.03 -14.91 -22.31
CA GLN A 130 -15.62 -16.29 -22.64
C GLN A 130 -16.08 -17.31 -21.58
N MET A 131 -16.38 -16.85 -20.36
CA MET A 131 -17.02 -17.62 -19.28
C MET A 131 -18.49 -17.99 -19.56
N CYS A 132 -19.22 -17.25 -20.39
CA CYS A 132 -20.64 -17.47 -20.72
C CYS A 132 -20.87 -18.16 -22.08
N SER A 133 -19.81 -18.48 -22.84
CA SER A 133 -19.93 -19.00 -24.21
C SER A 133 -20.54 -20.41 -24.29
N LYS A 134 -20.49 -21.23 -23.22
CA LYS A 134 -20.92 -22.64 -23.29
C LYS A 134 -22.37 -22.93 -22.89
N ARG A 135 -23.17 -21.93 -22.50
CA ARG A 135 -24.59 -22.16 -22.11
C ARG A 135 -25.50 -21.03 -22.60
N ASN A 136 -26.63 -21.41 -23.18
CA ASN A 136 -27.65 -20.54 -23.76
C ASN A 136 -28.48 -19.82 -22.67
N TYR A 137 -27.83 -19.03 -21.82
CA TYR A 137 -28.51 -18.16 -20.87
C TYR A 137 -28.82 -16.81 -21.55
N GLY A 138 -30.04 -16.30 -21.34
CA GLY A 138 -30.34 -14.88 -21.64
C GLY A 138 -29.40 -13.94 -20.87
N ILE A 139 -29.33 -12.66 -21.28
CA ILE A 139 -28.38 -11.66 -20.72
C ILE A 139 -28.44 -11.61 -19.18
N ALA A 140 -29.63 -11.70 -18.58
CA ALA A 140 -29.82 -11.75 -17.13
C ALA A 140 -29.28 -13.05 -16.49
N GLY A 141 -29.39 -14.20 -17.16
CA GLY A 141 -28.84 -15.48 -16.71
C GLY A 141 -27.31 -15.52 -16.75
N LYS A 142 -26.70 -14.95 -17.79
CA LYS A 142 -25.24 -14.79 -17.93
C LYS A 142 -24.65 -13.96 -16.78
N ARG A 143 -25.30 -12.83 -16.42
CA ARG A 143 -24.90 -11.98 -15.29
C ARG A 143 -24.96 -12.72 -13.96
N ARG A 144 -26.03 -13.48 -13.70
CA ARG A 144 -26.19 -14.28 -12.46
C ARG A 144 -25.14 -15.38 -12.33
N ALA A 145 -24.83 -16.10 -13.42
CA ALA A 145 -23.82 -17.16 -13.41
C ALA A 145 -22.40 -16.63 -13.18
N CYS A 146 -22.01 -15.54 -13.85
CA CYS A 146 -20.72 -14.87 -13.60
C CYS A 146 -20.64 -14.35 -12.17
N ARG A 147 -21.69 -13.71 -11.66
CA ARG A 147 -21.75 -13.21 -10.28
C ARG A 147 -21.58 -14.33 -9.26
N SER A 148 -22.30 -15.45 -9.41
CA SER A 148 -22.22 -16.59 -8.48
C SER A 148 -20.83 -17.26 -8.46
N ARG A 149 -20.18 -17.41 -9.62
CA ARG A 149 -18.85 -18.02 -9.71
C ARG A 149 -17.75 -17.09 -9.19
N MET A 150 -17.87 -15.79 -9.44
CA MET A 150 -16.89 -14.79 -9.03
C MET A 150 -16.98 -14.49 -7.54
N ILE A 151 -18.19 -14.40 -6.97
CA ILE A 151 -18.42 -14.39 -5.52
C ILE A 151 -17.72 -15.61 -4.89
N ARG A 152 -17.90 -16.81 -5.44
CA ARG A 152 -17.20 -18.01 -4.95
C ARG A 152 -15.68 -17.90 -4.98
N ILE A 153 -15.09 -17.25 -6.00
CA ILE A 153 -13.64 -17.06 -6.11
C ILE A 153 -13.16 -16.03 -5.09
N VAL A 154 -13.87 -14.91 -4.94
CA VAL A 154 -13.56 -13.87 -3.94
C VAL A 154 -13.68 -14.48 -2.54
N PHE A 155 -14.79 -15.13 -2.20
CA PHE A 155 -15.00 -15.77 -0.90
C PHE A 155 -13.99 -16.89 -0.60
N ARG A 156 -13.67 -17.78 -1.55
CA ARG A 156 -12.63 -18.81 -1.34
C ARG A 156 -11.23 -18.24 -1.15
N SER A 157 -10.96 -17.05 -1.69
CA SER A 157 -9.64 -16.41 -1.59
C SER A 157 -9.54 -15.49 -0.36
N TRP A 158 -10.68 -15.02 0.15
CA TRP A 158 -10.77 -14.12 1.30
C TRP A 158 -11.00 -14.85 2.62
N CYS A 159 -11.49 -16.10 2.59
CA CYS A 159 -11.62 -16.94 3.79
C CYS A 159 -10.22 -17.18 4.40
N PRO A 160 -9.92 -16.63 5.59
CA PRO A 160 -8.65 -16.85 6.27
C PRO A 160 -8.61 -18.20 6.99
N VAL A 161 -9.70 -18.99 6.91
CA VAL A 161 -9.83 -20.31 7.54
C VAL A 161 -9.16 -21.37 6.66
N PRO A 162 -8.25 -22.19 7.20
CA PRO A 162 -7.65 -23.28 6.44
C PRO A 162 -8.75 -24.29 6.05
N LYS A 163 -8.66 -24.82 4.82
CA LYS A 163 -9.74 -25.56 4.12
C LYS A 163 -10.30 -26.78 4.89
N ASN A 164 -9.60 -27.24 5.92
CA ASN A 164 -9.94 -28.36 6.79
C ASN A 164 -11.01 -28.04 7.86
N GLU A 165 -11.37 -26.78 8.09
CA GLU A 165 -12.41 -26.40 9.07
C GLU A 165 -13.75 -25.98 8.43
N CYS A 166 -13.86 -25.98 7.10
CA CYS A 166 -15.03 -25.44 6.39
C CYS A 166 -16.20 -26.44 6.17
N LEU A 167 -16.16 -27.65 6.75
CA LEU A 167 -17.27 -28.59 6.65
C LEU A 167 -18.21 -28.46 7.87
N SER A 168 -19.15 -27.52 7.78
CA SER A 168 -20.48 -27.66 8.37
C SER A 168 -21.41 -26.65 7.69
N ASP A 169 -22.34 -27.17 6.89
CA ASP A 169 -23.41 -26.42 6.26
C ASP A 169 -24.23 -25.68 7.31
N HIS A 170 -23.99 -24.38 7.47
CA HIS A 170 -24.96 -23.46 8.03
C HIS A 170 -25.27 -22.40 6.99
N GLY A 171 -26.53 -22.43 6.54
CA GLY A 171 -27.09 -21.43 5.64
C GLY A 171 -26.95 -20.05 6.25
N MET A 172 -26.04 -19.25 5.71
CA MET A 172 -25.95 -17.82 6.01
C MET A 172 -26.78 -17.06 4.98
N GLU A 173 -27.95 -16.60 5.40
CA GLU A 173 -28.60 -15.45 4.78
C GLU A 173 -27.66 -14.24 4.92
N PHE A 174 -27.31 -13.64 3.79
CA PHE A 174 -26.47 -12.46 3.76
C PHE A 174 -27.25 -11.24 4.26
N GLY A 175 -27.11 -10.95 5.55
CA GLY A 175 -27.40 -9.63 6.10
C GLY A 175 -26.52 -8.58 5.41
N SER A 176 -27.17 -7.61 4.78
CA SER A 176 -26.57 -6.40 4.21
C SER A 176 -25.89 -5.58 5.31
N GLY A 177 -24.64 -5.88 5.65
CA GLY A 177 -24.01 -5.20 6.78
C GLY A 177 -22.54 -5.50 6.97
N MET A 178 -21.71 -5.28 5.95
CA MET A 178 -20.26 -5.12 6.13
C MET A 178 -19.67 -4.45 4.88
N ALA A 179 -19.86 -3.14 4.78
CA ALA A 179 -18.97 -2.30 3.98
C ALA A 179 -17.68 -2.11 4.79
N PRO A 180 -16.49 -2.44 4.26
CA PRO A 180 -15.24 -2.02 4.90
C PRO A 180 -15.16 -0.49 4.85
N GLY A 181 -14.87 0.10 6.01
CA GLY A 181 -14.86 1.54 6.23
C GLY A 181 -14.05 2.29 5.19
N ARG A 182 -14.65 3.39 4.70
CA ARG A 182 -13.96 4.44 3.96
C ARG A 182 -12.76 4.90 4.80
N HIS A 183 -11.54 4.67 4.31
CA HIS A 183 -10.43 5.54 4.67
C HIS A 183 -10.67 6.85 3.96
N THR A 184 -11.38 7.77 4.62
CA THR A 184 -11.34 9.19 4.30
C THR A 184 -9.94 9.69 4.65
N GLU A 185 -9.31 10.31 3.67
CA GLU A 185 -8.04 11.02 3.77
C GLU A 185 -8.10 12.07 4.88
N PHE A 186 -7.02 12.12 5.67
CA PHE A 186 -6.67 13.22 6.55
C PHE A 186 -6.23 14.41 5.69
N SER A 187 -6.88 15.56 5.89
CA SER A 187 -6.28 16.89 5.79
C SER A 187 -6.19 17.47 7.20
#